data_AF-A0A3N7D9W7-F1
#
_entry.id   AF-A0A3N7D9W7-F1
#
_cell.length_a   1.000
_cell.length_b   1.000
_cell.length_c   1.000
_cell.angle_alpha   90.00
_cell.angle_beta   90.00
_cell.angle_gamma   90.00
#
_symmetry.space_group_name_H-M   'P 1'
#
loop_
_entity.id
_entity.type
_entity.pdbx_description
1 polymer ?
#
loop_
_entity_poly.entity_id
_entity_poly.type
_entity_poly.pdbx_seq_one_letter_code
_entity_poly.pdbx_strand_id
1 'polypeptide(L)'
;MSIQHFIKPFVVLALLANLSQAQQKTSYKFDFGPGKVAKGYTQVLPIDDYSKEKGYGFDFDSKVSAEENDGKNLLTSDLVKSDKPFYFSVALPEGNYKVTVTLGDPKNAALSTVKAESRRLMLENIKTAAGQSLSKTFVVNIKDKNIAGGQVVGLKPRELTKLDWDDKLTLEFDRQTALQAIEITKAEDQITVFLAGNSTVVNQDDEPWASWGQMIPRFFKPGVAIANHAESGLTLGSFAGSRRLAKILSIMKPGDYLFIEFGHNDQKEKGPNDGAYKSYSERIKTFISEVKQKGGIPVVVTSTSRRSFGTEGKIVNSLGDFPNAARKVAAEEKVALIDLNAMTTTLFNALGEEPSKKAFVHYPANSYPGQDKALADNTHFNPYGAYEIAQCIILGIKEQKLGIAKYLVNDLPKFDPAKPDDVNNWHWPESPKSSVVKPDGN
;
A
#
# COMPACT_ATOMS: atom_id res chain seq x y z
N MET A 1 69.20 22.21 22.53
CA MET A 1 68.31 21.21 23.15
C MET A 1 67.80 21.77 24.47
N SER A 2 66.52 21.90 24.79
CA SER A 2 65.29 22.12 24.03
C SER A 2 64.32 22.75 25.04
N ILE A 3 63.63 23.80 24.63
CA ILE A 3 62.61 24.54 25.39
C ILE A 3 61.32 23.68 25.46
N GLN A 4 60.41 24.05 26.38
CA GLN A 4 58.94 23.86 26.39
C GLN A 4 58.41 22.95 27.51
N HIS A 5 57.28 23.20 28.22
CA HIS A 5 56.29 24.28 28.25
C HIS A 5 55.43 24.15 29.54
N PHE A 6 54.91 25.29 30.00
CA PHE A 6 53.77 25.40 30.93
C PHE A 6 52.47 24.94 30.26
N ILE A 7 51.61 24.16 30.94
CA ILE A 7 50.15 24.13 30.69
C ILE A 7 49.42 23.93 32.03
N LYS A 8 48.49 24.83 32.33
CA LYS A 8 47.52 24.79 33.44
C LYS A 8 46.41 23.76 33.15
N PRO A 9 45.75 23.18 34.15
CA PRO A 9 44.60 22.30 33.92
C PRO A 9 43.39 23.14 33.49
N PHE A 10 42.88 22.87 32.28
CA PHE A 10 41.56 23.32 31.84
C PHE A 10 40.51 22.45 32.53
N VAL A 11 39.65 23.06 33.33
CA VAL A 11 38.39 22.46 33.78
C VAL A 11 37.45 22.47 32.57
N VAL A 12 37.22 21.30 31.98
CA VAL A 12 36.17 21.12 30.97
C VAL A 12 34.85 20.92 31.70
N LEU A 13 34.01 21.95 31.71
CA LEU A 13 32.60 21.83 32.09
C LEU A 13 31.88 21.05 30.99
N ALA A 14 31.57 19.78 31.23
CA ALA A 14 30.71 18.99 30.35
C ALA A 14 29.26 19.50 30.49
N LEU A 15 28.80 20.29 29.53
CA LEU A 15 27.37 20.55 29.33
C LEU A 15 26.72 19.26 28.80
N LEU A 16 26.09 18.50 29.70
CA LEU A 16 25.14 17.47 29.34
C LEU A 16 23.89 18.13 28.74
N ALA A 17 23.83 18.22 27.42
CA ALA A 17 22.60 18.54 26.72
C ALA A 17 21.64 17.35 26.86
N ASN A 18 20.74 17.43 27.84
CA ASN A 18 19.57 16.55 27.92
C ASN A 18 18.64 16.88 26.74
N LEU A 19 18.87 16.25 25.59
CA LEU A 19 17.86 16.13 24.55
C LEU A 19 16.76 15.20 25.07
N SER A 20 15.74 15.79 25.68
CA SER A 20 14.46 15.11 25.85
C SER A 20 13.87 14.90 24.46
N GLN A 21 14.05 13.70 23.89
CA GLN A 21 13.18 13.27 22.81
C GLN A 21 11.78 13.16 23.41
N ALA A 22 10.89 14.10 23.08
CA ALA A 22 9.48 13.96 23.39
C ALA A 22 9.02 12.60 22.83
N GLN A 23 8.49 11.74 23.69
CA GLN A 23 7.99 10.44 23.29
C GLN A 23 6.84 10.67 22.30
N GLN A 24 7.06 10.34 21.02
CA GLN A 24 6.07 10.57 19.98
C GLN A 24 4.82 9.74 20.28
N LYS A 25 3.65 10.37 20.22
CA LYS A 25 2.37 9.72 20.53
C LYS A 25 2.07 8.66 19.46
N THR A 26 1.75 7.45 19.91
CA THR A 26 1.57 6.26 19.04
C THR A 26 0.19 5.62 19.21
N SER A 27 -0.70 6.27 19.95
CA SER A 27 -2.09 5.87 20.07
C SER A 27 -3.00 7.09 20.16
N TYR A 28 -4.11 7.02 19.43
CA TYR A 28 -5.11 8.07 19.33
C TYR A 28 -6.51 7.48 19.40
N LYS A 29 -7.45 8.26 19.92
CA LYS A 29 -8.88 7.96 19.95
C LYS A 29 -9.61 9.26 19.61
N PHE A 30 -10.32 9.25 18.51
CA PHE A 30 -11.03 10.40 17.96
C PHE A 30 -12.52 10.14 17.94
N ASP A 31 -13.28 11.12 18.42
CA ASP A 31 -14.73 11.14 18.48
C ASP A 31 -15.21 12.26 17.56
N PHE A 32 -15.91 11.90 16.50
CA PHE A 32 -16.22 12.81 15.39
C PHE A 32 -17.63 13.34 15.56
N GLY A 33 -17.77 14.66 15.67
CA GLY A 33 -19.06 15.31 15.79
C GLY A 33 -19.12 16.38 16.88
N PRO A 34 -20.23 17.14 16.94
CA PRO A 34 -20.35 18.29 17.82
C PRO A 34 -20.85 17.95 19.22
N GLY A 35 -21.19 16.68 19.47
CA GLY A 35 -21.83 16.24 20.70
C GLY A 35 -20.86 16.10 21.87
N LYS A 36 -21.37 15.54 22.95
CA LYS A 36 -20.56 15.32 24.15
C LYS A 36 -19.55 14.19 23.93
N VAL A 37 -18.28 14.56 23.98
CA VAL A 37 -17.13 13.66 23.79
C VAL A 37 -17.13 12.45 24.74
N ALA A 38 -16.96 11.26 24.19
CA ALA A 38 -16.74 10.03 24.95
C ALA A 38 -15.45 10.09 25.79
N LYS A 39 -15.47 9.50 26.99
CA LYS A 39 -14.32 9.54 27.91
C LYS A 39 -13.06 8.94 27.26
N GLY A 40 -11.97 9.71 27.23
CA GLY A 40 -10.68 9.29 26.69
C GLY A 40 -10.53 9.50 25.18
N TYR A 41 -11.53 10.09 24.53
CA TYR A 41 -11.47 10.49 23.12
C TYR A 41 -11.17 11.98 22.99
N THR A 42 -10.64 12.34 21.83
CA THR A 42 -10.42 13.72 21.39
C THR A 42 -11.52 14.08 20.39
N GLN A 43 -12.22 15.19 20.62
CA GLN A 43 -13.24 15.67 19.68
C GLN A 43 -12.62 16.05 18.35
N VAL A 44 -13.32 15.75 17.27
CA VAL A 44 -13.00 16.23 15.92
C VAL A 44 -14.24 16.85 15.30
N LEU A 45 -14.15 18.14 14.98
CA LEU A 45 -15.16 18.96 14.35
C LEU A 45 -14.79 19.25 12.89
N PRO A 46 -15.74 19.59 12.01
CA PRO A 46 -15.46 19.91 10.61
C PRO A 46 -14.43 21.02 10.37
N ILE A 47 -14.19 21.88 11.36
CA ILE A 47 -13.21 22.98 11.31
C ILE A 47 -11.79 22.53 11.68
N ASP A 48 -11.61 21.29 12.11
CA ASP A 48 -10.34 20.78 12.60
C ASP A 48 -9.43 20.35 11.45
N ASP A 49 -8.86 21.33 10.76
CA ASP A 49 -7.87 21.09 9.72
C ASP A 49 -6.56 20.52 10.31
N TYR A 50 -5.91 19.66 9.53
CA TYR A 50 -4.61 19.09 9.87
C TYR A 50 -3.55 20.19 9.88
N SER A 51 -2.77 20.22 10.96
CA SER A 51 -1.49 20.93 11.00
C SER A 51 -0.44 20.07 11.69
N LYS A 52 0.84 20.29 11.38
CA LYS A 52 1.93 19.56 12.03
C LYS A 52 1.98 19.80 13.54
N GLU A 53 1.61 20.99 13.98
CA GLU A 53 1.58 21.39 15.39
C GLU A 53 0.47 20.67 16.15
N LYS A 54 -0.72 20.52 15.53
CA LYS A 54 -1.85 19.80 16.11
C LYS A 54 -1.66 18.28 16.03
N GLY A 55 -1.02 17.81 14.97
CA GLY A 55 -0.70 16.41 14.72
C GLY A 55 -1.89 15.55 14.29
N TYR A 56 -3.07 16.13 14.07
CA TYR A 56 -4.22 15.45 13.46
C TYR A 56 -5.20 16.48 12.87
N GLY A 57 -6.08 16.03 11.97
CA GLY A 57 -7.16 16.84 11.43
C GLY A 57 -7.60 16.40 10.03
N PHE A 58 -8.62 17.06 9.50
CA PHE A 58 -9.03 16.95 8.11
C PHE A 58 -7.96 17.51 7.19
N ASP A 59 -7.68 16.83 6.08
CA ASP A 59 -6.57 17.18 5.18
C ASP A 59 -7.07 17.33 3.74
N PHE A 60 -6.24 17.85 2.84
CA PHE A 60 -6.54 17.98 1.41
C PHE A 60 -7.88 18.68 1.10
N ASP A 61 -8.15 19.78 1.80
CA ASP A 61 -9.36 20.61 1.64
C ASP A 61 -10.69 19.86 1.86
N SER A 62 -10.65 18.78 2.61
CA SER A 62 -11.81 17.95 2.95
C SER A 62 -12.97 18.77 3.50
N LYS A 63 -14.18 18.49 2.98
CA LYS A 63 -15.43 19.12 3.43
C LYS A 63 -16.38 18.05 3.95
N VAL A 64 -16.71 18.16 5.22
CA VAL A 64 -17.64 17.28 5.93
C VAL A 64 -18.68 18.12 6.67
N SER A 65 -19.88 17.58 6.86
CA SER A 65 -20.85 18.10 7.82
C SER A 65 -20.79 17.31 9.11
N ALA A 66 -21.22 17.90 10.21
CA ALA A 66 -21.32 17.24 11.51
C ALA A 66 -22.76 17.26 12.01
N GLU A 67 -23.18 16.17 12.66
CA GLU A 67 -24.51 16.04 13.23
C GLU A 67 -24.43 15.37 14.60
N GLU A 68 -25.29 15.81 15.51
CA GLU A 68 -25.54 15.17 16.81
C GLU A 68 -26.96 14.62 16.84
N ASN A 69 -27.16 13.54 17.59
CA ASN A 69 -28.44 12.87 17.81
C ASN A 69 -28.61 12.57 19.30
N ASP A 70 -29.85 12.41 19.76
CA ASP A 70 -30.22 12.20 21.18
C ASP A 70 -29.85 10.81 21.75
N GLY A 71 -28.81 10.16 21.21
CA GLY A 71 -28.34 8.84 21.62
C GLY A 71 -27.64 8.84 22.98
N LYS A 72 -27.79 7.75 23.74
CA LYS A 72 -27.11 7.59 25.05
C LYS A 72 -25.64 7.18 24.92
N ASN A 73 -25.26 6.56 23.81
CA ASN A 73 -23.88 6.18 23.55
C ASN A 73 -23.15 7.33 22.89
N LEU A 74 -22.32 8.03 23.68
CA LEU A 74 -21.59 9.22 23.26
C LEU A 74 -20.78 8.99 21.97
N LEU A 75 -20.12 7.83 21.83
CA LEU A 75 -19.27 7.54 20.67
C LEU A 75 -20.03 7.30 19.35
N THR A 76 -21.35 7.17 19.42
CA THR A 76 -22.20 6.89 18.25
C THR A 76 -23.42 7.82 18.18
N SER A 77 -23.50 8.81 19.07
CA SER A 77 -24.59 9.80 19.08
C SER A 77 -24.33 10.91 18.09
N ASP A 78 -23.08 11.17 17.74
CA ASP A 78 -22.66 12.14 16.77
C ASP A 78 -21.72 11.53 15.72
N LEU A 79 -21.52 12.29 14.65
CA LEU A 79 -20.73 11.90 13.49
C LEU A 79 -20.26 13.11 12.70
N VAL A 80 -19.28 12.88 11.84
CA VAL A 80 -19.08 13.64 10.60
C VAL A 80 -19.51 12.81 9.39
N LYS A 81 -20.04 13.45 8.36
CA LYS A 81 -20.39 12.77 7.11
C LYS A 81 -20.13 13.60 5.87
N SER A 82 -20.02 12.90 4.75
CA SER A 82 -19.97 13.50 3.43
C SER A 82 -20.46 12.50 2.39
N ASP A 83 -20.99 13.00 1.28
CA ASP A 83 -21.28 12.24 0.06
C ASP A 83 -20.13 12.33 -0.97
N LYS A 84 -19.08 13.09 -0.64
CA LYS A 84 -17.84 13.24 -1.40
C LYS A 84 -16.66 12.65 -0.63
N PRO A 85 -15.56 12.27 -1.33
CA PRO A 85 -14.35 11.84 -0.67
C PRO A 85 -13.81 12.89 0.31
N PHE A 86 -13.33 12.45 1.48
CA PHE A 86 -12.64 13.28 2.44
C PHE A 86 -11.51 12.52 3.13
N TYR A 87 -10.58 13.28 3.71
CA TYR A 87 -9.33 12.81 4.25
C TYR A 87 -9.17 13.23 5.71
N PHE A 88 -8.65 12.31 6.51
CA PHE A 88 -8.24 12.59 7.88
C PHE A 88 -6.82 12.09 8.10
N SER A 89 -5.96 12.98 8.59
CA SER A 89 -4.54 12.73 8.80
C SER A 89 -4.18 12.73 10.27
N VAL A 90 -3.20 11.89 10.65
CA VAL A 90 -2.68 11.79 12.02
C VAL A 90 -1.16 11.60 11.97
N ALA A 91 -0.41 12.51 12.57
CA ALA A 91 1.04 12.41 12.68
C ALA A 91 1.41 11.17 13.50
N LEU A 92 2.14 10.25 12.88
CA LEU A 92 2.50 8.95 13.47
C LEU A 92 3.90 8.55 12.97
N PRO A 93 4.77 8.02 13.85
CA PRO A 93 6.04 7.48 13.40
C PRO A 93 5.86 6.20 12.59
N GLU A 94 6.91 5.82 11.85
CA GLU A 94 6.98 4.53 11.17
C GLU A 94 6.57 3.36 12.10
N GLY A 95 5.83 2.42 11.51
CA GLY A 95 5.42 1.19 12.16
C GLY A 95 4.09 0.66 11.66
N ASN A 96 3.68 -0.45 12.24
CA ASN A 96 2.36 -1.03 12.01
C ASN A 96 1.38 -0.47 13.04
N TYR A 97 0.16 -0.16 12.59
CA TYR A 97 -0.91 0.35 13.44
C TYR A 97 -2.21 -0.40 13.18
N LYS A 98 -2.89 -0.81 14.26
CA LYS A 98 -4.30 -1.21 14.20
C LYS A 98 -5.13 0.06 14.18
N VAL A 99 -5.96 0.20 13.15
CA VAL A 99 -6.90 1.30 12.98
C VAL A 99 -8.30 0.71 13.03
N THR A 100 -9.08 1.12 14.02
CA THR A 100 -10.50 0.80 14.13
C THR A 100 -11.29 2.04 13.75
N VAL A 101 -12.13 1.92 12.71
CA VAL A 101 -13.09 2.97 12.33
C VAL A 101 -14.48 2.53 12.76
N THR A 102 -15.24 3.42 13.37
CA THR A 102 -16.67 3.21 13.68
C THR A 102 -17.49 4.04 12.71
N LEU A 103 -18.31 3.33 11.92
CA LEU A 103 -19.08 3.88 10.81
C LEU A 103 -20.56 3.66 11.07
N GLY A 104 -21.40 4.64 10.78
CA GLY A 104 -22.83 4.58 11.02
C GLY A 104 -23.48 5.95 11.08
N ASP A 105 -24.77 6.00 10.74
CA ASP A 105 -25.60 7.20 10.90
C ASP A 105 -26.88 6.81 11.65
N PRO A 106 -27.21 7.46 12.79
CA PRO A 106 -28.42 7.17 13.55
C PRO A 106 -29.74 7.35 12.76
N LYS A 107 -29.73 8.17 11.71
CA LYS A 107 -30.92 8.55 10.92
C LYS A 107 -30.94 7.93 9.53
N ASN A 108 -29.78 7.68 8.92
CA ASN A 108 -29.68 7.29 7.51
C ASN A 108 -28.88 6.01 7.31
N ALA A 109 -29.13 5.30 6.21
CA ALA A 109 -28.21 4.28 5.74
C ALA A 109 -26.93 4.94 5.19
N ALA A 110 -25.79 4.28 5.35
CA ALA A 110 -24.51 4.74 4.82
C ALA A 110 -23.76 3.63 4.07
N LEU A 111 -22.88 4.04 3.17
CA LEU A 111 -22.01 3.16 2.41
C LEU A 111 -20.62 3.79 2.39
N SER A 112 -19.64 3.11 2.96
CA SER A 112 -18.28 3.61 3.12
C SER A 112 -17.26 2.73 2.42
N THR A 113 -16.26 3.35 1.83
CA THR A 113 -15.00 2.70 1.45
C THR A 113 -13.87 3.48 2.12
N VAL A 114 -12.90 2.76 2.68
CA VAL A 114 -11.79 3.37 3.41
C VAL A 114 -10.49 2.95 2.74
N LYS A 115 -9.70 3.94 2.34
CA LYS A 115 -8.35 3.76 1.81
C LYS A 115 -7.33 4.40 2.77
N ALA A 116 -6.07 4.01 2.66
CA ALA A 116 -4.99 4.60 3.43
C ALA A 116 -3.78 4.95 2.55
N GLU A 117 -3.12 6.06 2.88
CA GLU A 117 -2.00 6.64 2.15
C GLU A 117 -2.30 6.81 0.66
N SER A 118 -1.40 6.31 -0.20
CA SER A 118 -1.51 6.23 -1.65
C SER A 118 -2.58 5.22 -2.11
N ARG A 119 -3.83 5.44 -1.68
CA ARG A 119 -5.04 4.69 -2.06
C ARG A 119 -4.96 3.19 -1.83
N ARG A 120 -4.29 2.75 -0.76
CA ARG A 120 -4.34 1.34 -0.36
C ARG A 120 -5.75 1.00 0.10
N LEU A 121 -6.41 0.04 -0.56
CA LEU A 121 -7.77 -0.35 -0.20
C LEU A 121 -7.75 -1.12 1.13
N MET A 122 -8.40 -0.55 2.16
CA MET A 122 -8.44 -1.16 3.50
C MET A 122 -9.79 -1.80 3.78
N LEU A 123 -10.88 -1.05 3.58
CA LEU A 123 -12.26 -1.51 3.77
C LEU A 123 -13.09 -1.19 2.53
N GLU A 124 -13.78 -2.20 1.99
CA GLU A 124 -14.57 -2.08 0.78
C GLU A 124 -16.06 -2.17 1.11
N ASN A 125 -16.83 -1.19 0.61
CA ASN A 125 -18.30 -1.23 0.60
C ASN A 125 -18.95 -1.60 1.96
N ILE A 126 -18.46 -1.00 3.05
CA ILE A 126 -19.04 -1.17 4.37
C ILE A 126 -20.42 -0.51 4.39
N LYS A 127 -21.46 -1.33 4.46
CA LYS A 127 -22.87 -0.91 4.51
C LYS A 127 -23.35 -0.86 5.95
N THR A 128 -24.06 0.21 6.30
CA THR A 128 -24.82 0.32 7.55
C THR A 128 -26.26 0.73 7.26
N ALA A 129 -27.21 0.12 7.96
CA ALA A 129 -28.59 0.59 7.98
C ALA A 129 -28.73 1.83 8.87
N ALA A 130 -29.82 2.58 8.71
CA ALA A 130 -30.18 3.66 9.63
C ALA A 130 -30.23 3.14 11.07
N GLY A 131 -29.58 3.84 11.99
CA GLY A 131 -29.48 3.44 13.39
C GLY A 131 -28.42 2.38 13.68
N GLN A 132 -27.71 1.88 12.66
CA GLN A 132 -26.66 0.88 12.83
C GLN A 132 -25.28 1.53 12.84
N SER A 133 -24.47 1.17 13.84
CA SER A 133 -23.04 1.45 13.89
C SER A 133 -22.24 0.16 13.76
N LEU A 134 -21.17 0.18 12.98
CA LEU A 134 -20.24 -0.92 12.80
C LEU A 134 -18.81 -0.46 13.01
N SER A 135 -18.08 -1.15 13.88
CA SER A 135 -16.64 -0.97 14.03
C SER A 135 -15.88 -1.99 13.17
N LYS A 136 -14.92 -1.51 12.38
CA LYS A 136 -14.06 -2.32 11.52
C LYS A 136 -12.61 -2.00 11.81
N THR A 137 -11.80 -3.04 12.02
CA THR A 137 -10.38 -2.90 12.29
C THR A 137 -9.56 -3.46 11.15
N PHE A 138 -8.58 -2.68 10.69
CA PHE A 138 -7.55 -3.11 9.75
C PHE A 138 -6.16 -2.75 10.30
N VAL A 139 -5.12 -3.26 9.66
CA VAL A 139 -3.73 -2.95 10.00
C VAL A 139 -3.10 -2.20 8.85
N VAL A 140 -2.52 -1.04 9.15
CA VAL A 140 -1.79 -0.21 8.19
C VAL A 140 -0.32 -0.16 8.58
N ASN A 141 0.57 -0.31 7.60
CA ASN A 141 1.98 0.00 7.77
C ASN A 141 2.24 1.43 7.30
N ILE A 142 2.81 2.26 8.17
CA ILE A 142 3.37 3.58 7.85
C ILE A 142 4.86 3.39 7.69
N LYS A 143 5.43 3.85 6.58
CA LYS A 143 6.86 3.72 6.29
C LYS A 143 7.51 5.10 6.17
N ASP A 144 8.79 5.20 6.48
CA ASP A 144 9.58 6.39 6.21
C ASP A 144 10.85 6.05 5.42
N LYS A 145 11.53 7.08 4.90
CA LYS A 145 12.76 6.90 4.12
C LYS A 145 14.01 6.62 4.96
N ASN A 146 13.95 6.75 6.29
CA ASN A 146 15.11 6.72 7.16
C ASN A 146 15.54 5.28 7.46
N ILE A 147 16.82 5.01 7.46
CA ILE A 147 17.37 3.68 7.76
C ILE A 147 18.25 3.81 9.00
N ALA A 148 18.21 2.81 9.89
CA ALA A 148 19.07 2.77 11.07
C ALA A 148 20.54 3.00 10.68
N GLY A 149 21.24 3.85 11.42
CA GLY A 149 22.60 4.29 11.09
C GLY A 149 22.69 5.51 10.18
N GLY A 150 21.58 6.23 9.96
CA GLY A 150 21.56 7.54 9.28
C GLY A 150 21.55 7.46 7.75
N GLN A 151 21.39 6.27 7.17
CA GLN A 151 21.18 6.12 5.74
C GLN A 151 19.73 6.47 5.37
N VAL A 152 19.49 6.76 4.09
CA VAL A 152 18.15 7.04 3.57
C VAL A 152 17.89 6.29 2.27
N VAL A 153 16.63 5.88 2.08
CA VAL A 153 16.13 5.38 0.79
C VAL A 153 16.25 6.49 -0.25
N GLY A 154 16.80 6.14 -1.42
CA GLY A 154 16.83 7.03 -2.57
C GLY A 154 15.44 7.10 -3.21
N LEU A 155 14.78 8.25 -3.06
CA LEU A 155 13.47 8.53 -3.65
C LEU A 155 13.63 9.26 -4.99
N LYS A 156 12.81 8.88 -5.98
CA LYS A 156 12.67 9.63 -7.23
C LYS A 156 11.95 10.95 -6.96
N PRO A 157 12.10 11.98 -7.83
CA PRO A 157 11.38 13.25 -7.66
C PRO A 157 9.87 13.09 -7.49
N ARG A 158 9.24 12.17 -8.24
CA ARG A 158 7.80 11.88 -8.16
C ARG A 158 7.35 11.21 -6.85
N GLU A 159 8.29 10.70 -6.06
CA GLU A 159 7.97 10.05 -4.79
C GLU A 159 7.97 11.03 -3.61
N LEU A 160 8.58 12.20 -3.78
CA LEU A 160 8.74 13.18 -2.70
C LEU A 160 7.42 13.78 -2.22
N THR A 161 6.37 13.67 -3.04
CA THR A 161 5.02 14.15 -2.73
C THR A 161 4.04 13.02 -2.45
N LYS A 162 4.49 11.75 -2.46
CA LYS A 162 3.62 10.61 -2.16
C LYS A 162 3.29 10.58 -0.68
N LEU A 163 2.04 10.20 -0.39
CA LEU A 163 1.55 9.99 0.99
C LEU A 163 2.26 8.83 1.70
N ASP A 164 2.92 7.98 0.93
CA ASP A 164 3.67 6.82 1.41
C ASP A 164 5.01 7.13 2.09
N TRP A 165 5.57 8.34 1.96
CA TRP A 165 6.93 8.68 2.43
C TRP A 165 6.97 9.92 3.32
N ASP A 166 5.85 10.28 3.94
CA ASP A 166 5.74 11.42 4.85
C ASP A 166 5.73 10.99 6.34
N ASP A 167 5.36 11.91 7.24
CA ASP A 167 5.41 11.76 8.70
C ASP A 167 4.02 11.52 9.33
N LYS A 168 3.03 11.04 8.57
CA LYS A 168 1.65 10.85 9.03
C LYS A 168 0.97 9.63 8.42
N LEU A 169 -0.10 9.18 9.07
CA LEU A 169 -1.13 8.35 8.45
C LEU A 169 -2.15 9.25 7.79
N THR A 170 -2.47 8.99 6.52
CA THR A 170 -3.62 9.60 5.84
C THR A 170 -4.69 8.54 5.56
N LEU A 171 -5.92 8.78 6.02
CA LEU A 171 -7.09 7.97 5.69
C LEU A 171 -7.98 8.71 4.71
N GLU A 172 -8.45 8.02 3.69
CA GLU A 172 -9.45 8.50 2.73
C GLU A 172 -10.77 7.76 2.97
N PHE A 173 -11.86 8.52 3.07
CA PHE A 173 -13.22 8.04 3.25
C PHE A 173 -14.05 8.45 2.05
N ASP A 174 -14.61 7.45 1.35
CA ASP A 174 -15.32 7.65 0.09
C ASP A 174 -16.82 7.34 0.21
N ARG A 175 -17.57 7.69 -0.85
CA ARG A 175 -19.02 7.46 -1.00
C ARG A 175 -19.82 8.24 0.04
N GLN A 176 -20.94 7.70 0.52
CA GLN A 176 -21.83 8.32 1.51
C GLN A 176 -21.37 7.91 2.91
N THR A 177 -20.16 8.32 3.30
CA THR A 177 -19.57 7.93 4.57
C THR A 177 -20.11 8.75 5.73
N ALA A 178 -20.49 8.04 6.79
CA ALA A 178 -20.79 8.58 8.12
C ALA A 178 -19.80 8.00 9.13
N LEU A 179 -18.87 8.84 9.59
CA LEU A 179 -17.77 8.49 10.47
C LEU A 179 -18.06 8.99 11.89
N GLN A 180 -18.05 8.07 12.85
CA GLN A 180 -18.35 8.36 14.25
C GLN A 180 -17.06 8.37 15.10
N ALA A 181 -16.16 7.41 14.88
CA ALA A 181 -14.92 7.32 15.66
C ALA A 181 -13.76 6.71 14.90
N ILE A 182 -12.55 7.05 15.32
CA ILE A 182 -11.31 6.37 14.92
C ILE A 182 -10.48 6.06 16.17
N GLU A 183 -10.06 4.81 16.32
CA GLU A 183 -9.05 4.40 17.30
C GLU A 183 -7.80 3.89 16.58
N ILE A 184 -6.64 4.41 16.96
CA ILE A 184 -5.34 4.05 16.39
C ILE A 184 -4.44 3.58 17.52
N THR A 185 -3.81 2.43 17.33
CA THR A 185 -2.84 1.86 18.27
C THR A 185 -1.67 1.23 17.52
N LYS A 186 -0.45 1.55 17.94
CA LYS A 186 0.75 0.87 17.43
C LYS A 186 0.66 -0.63 17.70
N ALA A 187 1.03 -1.44 16.71
CA ALA A 187 0.79 -2.88 16.68
C ALA A 187 2.08 -3.63 16.31
N GLU A 188 2.87 -3.96 17.33
CA GLU A 188 4.16 -4.66 17.19
C GLU A 188 4.02 -6.17 16.96
N ASP A 189 2.84 -6.72 17.24
CA ASP A 189 2.48 -8.14 17.17
C ASP A 189 2.06 -8.61 15.75
N GLN A 190 2.18 -7.73 14.75
CA GLN A 190 1.75 -8.00 13.38
C GLN A 190 2.88 -8.61 12.55
N ILE A 191 2.53 -9.62 11.73
CA ILE A 191 3.41 -10.11 10.65
C ILE A 191 3.42 -9.06 9.56
N THR A 192 4.60 -8.62 9.14
CA THR A 192 4.73 -7.67 8.03
C THR A 192 5.02 -8.42 6.75
N VAL A 193 4.22 -8.17 5.72
CA VAL A 193 4.49 -8.61 4.35
C VAL A 193 5.04 -7.41 3.59
N PHE A 194 6.35 -7.43 3.36
CA PHE A 194 7.03 -6.44 2.55
C PHE A 194 6.84 -6.77 1.07
N LEU A 195 6.55 -5.77 0.25
CA LEU A 195 6.47 -5.91 -1.21
C LEU A 195 7.66 -5.21 -1.85
N ALA A 196 8.50 -5.97 -2.55
CA ALA A 196 9.53 -5.45 -3.42
C ALA A 196 9.12 -5.68 -4.88
N GLY A 197 8.97 -4.58 -5.62
CA GLY A 197 8.57 -4.66 -7.01
C GLY A 197 8.61 -3.33 -7.75
N ASN A 198 7.88 -3.28 -8.86
CA ASN A 198 7.87 -2.18 -9.82
C ASN A 198 6.48 -1.52 -9.97
N SER A 199 6.17 -0.97 -11.15
CA SER A 199 4.91 -0.27 -11.42
C SER A 199 3.66 -1.16 -11.40
N THR A 200 3.81 -2.49 -11.49
CA THR A 200 2.69 -3.44 -11.34
C THR A 200 2.34 -3.71 -9.87
N VAL A 201 3.20 -3.29 -8.93
CA VAL A 201 3.11 -3.58 -7.48
C VAL A 201 2.89 -2.30 -6.66
N VAL A 202 3.53 -1.20 -7.02
CA VAL A 202 3.59 0.08 -6.28
C VAL A 202 2.21 0.69 -5.98
N ASN A 203 2.08 1.39 -4.86
CA ASN A 203 0.90 2.24 -4.64
C ASN A 203 0.92 3.46 -5.58
N GLN A 204 -0.16 3.65 -6.33
CA GLN A 204 -0.34 4.82 -7.19
C GLN A 204 -1.19 5.86 -6.45
N ASP A 205 -0.78 7.13 -6.43
CA ASP A 205 -1.57 8.21 -5.78
C ASP A 205 -2.78 8.64 -6.59
N ASP A 206 -2.68 8.56 -7.92
CA ASP A 206 -3.60 9.24 -8.82
C ASP A 206 -4.36 8.26 -9.72
N GLU A 207 -5.65 8.52 -9.92
CA GLU A 207 -6.46 7.85 -10.93
C GLU A 207 -5.91 8.11 -12.36
N PRO A 208 -6.13 7.19 -13.31
CA PRO A 208 -6.69 5.84 -13.16
C PRO A 208 -5.66 4.77 -12.78
N TRP A 209 -4.42 5.13 -12.47
CA TRP A 209 -3.35 4.14 -12.34
C TRP A 209 -3.53 3.33 -11.06
N ALA A 210 -3.35 2.01 -11.13
CA ALA A 210 -3.40 1.16 -9.94
C ALA A 210 -2.53 -0.08 -10.10
N SER A 211 -2.21 -0.69 -8.97
CA SER A 211 -1.35 -1.88 -8.88
C SER A 211 -1.89 -2.86 -7.85
N TRP A 212 -1.57 -4.14 -7.99
CA TRP A 212 -2.13 -5.16 -7.08
C TRP A 212 -1.67 -4.98 -5.62
N GLY A 213 -0.47 -4.46 -5.39
CA GLY A 213 0.07 -4.25 -4.04
C GLY A 213 -0.73 -3.25 -3.22
N GLN A 214 -1.39 -2.30 -3.89
CA GLN A 214 -2.27 -1.32 -3.24
C GLN A 214 -3.65 -1.92 -2.88
N MET A 215 -4.07 -2.98 -3.56
CA MET A 215 -5.37 -3.63 -3.32
C MET A 215 -5.30 -4.75 -2.28
N ILE A 216 -4.14 -5.38 -2.13
CA ILE A 216 -3.99 -6.56 -1.28
C ILE A 216 -4.36 -6.37 0.22
N PRO A 217 -4.23 -5.19 0.85
CA PRO A 217 -4.54 -5.04 2.28
C PRO A 217 -5.99 -5.39 2.63
N ARG A 218 -6.94 -5.12 1.73
CA ARG A 218 -8.38 -5.42 1.85
C ARG A 218 -8.70 -6.87 2.20
N PHE A 219 -7.84 -7.80 1.81
CA PHE A 219 -8.10 -9.23 1.98
C PHE A 219 -7.62 -9.76 3.33
N PHE A 220 -7.00 -8.93 4.17
CA PHE A 220 -6.49 -9.33 5.49
C PHE A 220 -7.29 -8.71 6.64
N LYS A 221 -7.60 -9.54 7.64
CA LYS A 221 -7.98 -9.08 8.99
C LYS A 221 -6.72 -8.80 9.81
N PRO A 222 -6.83 -8.16 11.00
CA PRO A 222 -5.68 -7.94 11.86
C PRO A 222 -4.87 -9.22 12.13
N GLY A 223 -3.55 -9.07 12.11
CA GLY A 223 -2.54 -10.12 12.16
C GLY A 223 -1.47 -9.97 11.08
N VAL A 224 -1.80 -9.27 9.99
CA VAL A 224 -0.89 -8.98 8.86
C VAL A 224 -0.91 -7.49 8.53
N ALA A 225 0.27 -6.91 8.33
CA ALA A 225 0.47 -5.57 7.78
C ALA A 225 1.12 -5.67 6.39
N ILE A 226 0.67 -4.87 5.42
CA ILE A 226 1.29 -4.80 4.08
C ILE A 226 2.16 -3.55 3.99
N ALA A 227 3.47 -3.75 3.86
CA ALA A 227 4.47 -2.70 3.68
C ALA A 227 4.92 -2.67 2.22
N ASN A 228 4.29 -1.82 1.41
CA ASN A 228 4.61 -1.73 -0.02
C ASN A 228 5.81 -0.80 -0.25
N HIS A 229 6.96 -1.36 -0.64
CA HIS A 229 8.19 -0.61 -0.96
C HIS A 229 8.48 -0.56 -2.46
N ALA A 230 7.63 -1.16 -3.29
CA ALA A 230 7.75 -1.11 -4.74
C ALA A 230 7.74 0.33 -5.25
N GLU A 231 8.34 0.57 -6.42
CA GLU A 231 8.22 1.84 -7.12
C GLU A 231 8.29 1.65 -8.63
N SER A 232 7.53 2.47 -9.35
CA SER A 232 7.46 2.47 -10.81
C SER A 232 8.86 2.51 -11.44
N GLY A 233 9.08 1.72 -12.49
CA GLY A 233 10.33 1.70 -13.24
C GLY A 233 11.52 1.02 -12.56
N LEU A 234 11.40 0.51 -11.33
CA LEU A 234 12.50 -0.19 -10.68
C LEU A 234 12.75 -1.57 -11.32
N THR A 235 14.04 -1.92 -11.35
CA THR A 235 14.61 -3.26 -11.55
C THR A 235 15.09 -3.78 -10.19
N LEU A 236 15.44 -5.06 -10.08
CA LEU A 236 16.07 -5.58 -8.86
C LEU A 236 17.34 -4.78 -8.49
N GLY A 237 18.14 -4.43 -9.49
CA GLY A 237 19.38 -3.67 -9.31
C GLY A 237 19.13 -2.26 -8.79
N SER A 238 18.20 -1.51 -9.39
CA SER A 238 17.87 -0.16 -8.93
C SER A 238 17.10 -0.14 -7.60
N PHE A 239 16.33 -1.18 -7.29
CA PHE A 239 15.70 -1.35 -5.98
C PHE A 239 16.74 -1.53 -4.86
N ALA A 240 17.76 -2.38 -5.09
CA ALA A 240 18.88 -2.53 -4.16
C ALA A 240 19.72 -1.24 -4.09
N GLY A 241 20.06 -0.64 -5.24
CA GLY A 241 20.87 0.58 -5.33
C GLY A 241 20.22 1.80 -4.67
N SER A 242 18.89 1.88 -4.66
CA SER A 242 18.13 2.91 -3.92
C SER A 242 17.94 2.59 -2.43
N ARG A 243 18.58 1.53 -1.92
CA ARG A 243 18.56 1.10 -0.51
C ARG A 243 17.19 0.68 0.02
N ARG A 244 16.24 0.33 -0.86
CA ARG A 244 14.91 -0.16 -0.43
C ARG A 244 14.98 -1.52 0.23
N LEU A 245 15.80 -2.44 -0.30
CA LEU A 245 16.04 -3.73 0.35
C LEU A 245 16.70 -3.53 1.73
N ALA A 246 17.71 -2.66 1.81
CA ALA A 246 18.35 -2.32 3.08
C ALA A 246 17.35 -1.74 4.09
N LYS A 247 16.43 -0.86 3.66
CA LYS A 247 15.33 -0.34 4.50
C LYS A 247 14.49 -1.49 5.04
N ILE A 248 13.98 -2.37 4.17
CA ILE A 248 13.17 -3.52 4.57
C ILE A 248 13.91 -4.37 5.61
N LEU A 249 15.15 -4.76 5.30
CA LEU A 249 15.96 -5.64 6.18
C LEU A 249 16.31 -4.98 7.53
N SER A 250 16.29 -3.66 7.62
CA SER A 250 16.54 -2.92 8.86
C SER A 250 15.37 -2.96 9.84
N ILE A 251 14.15 -3.15 9.34
CA ILE A 251 12.90 -3.18 10.14
C ILE A 251 12.23 -4.56 10.16
N MET A 252 12.72 -5.50 9.35
CA MET A 252 12.22 -6.87 9.27
C MET A 252 12.44 -7.64 10.59
N LYS A 253 11.39 -8.34 11.03
CA LYS A 253 11.43 -9.28 12.16
C LYS A 253 11.40 -10.74 11.66
N PRO A 254 11.93 -11.70 12.45
CA PRO A 254 11.76 -13.11 12.12
C PRO A 254 10.28 -13.48 11.92
N GLY A 255 9.99 -14.21 10.84
CA GLY A 255 8.62 -14.59 10.45
C GLY A 255 7.88 -13.59 9.56
N ASP A 256 8.42 -12.39 9.34
CA ASP A 256 7.94 -11.46 8.30
C ASP A 256 8.23 -12.02 6.90
N TYR A 257 7.49 -11.54 5.89
CA TYR A 257 7.60 -12.00 4.51
C TYR A 257 8.21 -10.92 3.61
N LEU A 258 8.97 -11.33 2.59
CA LEU A 258 9.28 -10.47 1.44
C LEU A 258 8.74 -11.10 0.16
N PHE A 259 7.81 -10.43 -0.49
CA PHE A 259 7.31 -10.80 -1.82
C PHE A 259 8.17 -10.06 -2.86
N ILE A 260 8.79 -10.83 -3.77
CA ILE A 260 9.76 -10.32 -4.74
C ILE A 260 9.15 -10.47 -6.14
N GLU A 261 8.69 -9.36 -6.74
CA GLU A 261 8.15 -9.34 -8.11
C GLU A 261 8.90 -8.35 -9.02
N PHE A 262 9.69 -8.89 -9.94
CA PHE A 262 10.44 -8.11 -10.93
C PHE A 262 10.49 -8.82 -12.28
N GLY A 263 10.98 -8.14 -13.33
CA GLY A 263 11.09 -8.70 -14.68
C GLY A 263 10.71 -7.71 -15.78
N HIS A 264 9.67 -6.89 -15.56
CA HIS A 264 9.18 -5.92 -16.55
C HIS A 264 10.23 -4.92 -17.03
N ASN A 265 11.07 -4.44 -16.10
CA ASN A 265 12.13 -3.49 -16.36
C ASN A 265 13.48 -4.16 -16.53
N ASP A 266 13.72 -5.26 -15.80
CA ASP A 266 14.97 -6.03 -15.84
C ASP A 266 15.25 -6.56 -17.27
N GLN A 267 14.21 -6.92 -18.05
CA GLN A 267 14.37 -7.32 -19.45
C GLN A 267 14.92 -6.25 -20.40
N LYS A 268 14.91 -4.98 -19.96
CA LYS A 268 15.39 -3.85 -20.74
C LYS A 268 16.85 -3.52 -20.44
N GLU A 269 17.43 -4.08 -19.39
CA GLU A 269 18.85 -3.91 -19.07
C GLU A 269 19.71 -4.56 -20.18
N LYS A 270 20.78 -3.87 -20.62
CA LYS A 270 21.62 -4.24 -21.79
C LYS A 270 23.12 -4.32 -21.49
N GLY A 271 23.50 -4.38 -20.22
CA GLY A 271 24.89 -4.56 -19.81
C GLY A 271 25.42 -5.97 -20.12
N PRO A 272 26.75 -6.17 -20.10
CA PRO A 272 27.38 -7.45 -20.43
C PRO A 272 27.00 -8.61 -19.47
N ASN A 273 26.45 -8.27 -18.30
CA ASN A 273 26.00 -9.21 -17.31
C ASN A 273 24.47 -9.31 -17.21
N ASP A 274 23.74 -8.54 -18.00
CA ASP A 274 22.29 -8.48 -17.89
C ASP A 274 21.61 -9.63 -18.64
N GLY A 275 20.63 -10.24 -17.98
CA GLY A 275 19.87 -11.35 -18.54
C GLY A 275 19.10 -12.15 -17.49
N ALA A 276 18.04 -12.84 -17.94
CA ALA A 276 17.13 -13.59 -17.09
C ALA A 276 17.85 -14.62 -16.21
N TYR A 277 18.70 -15.47 -16.81
CA TYR A 277 19.45 -16.51 -16.11
C TYR A 277 20.82 -16.06 -15.58
N LYS A 278 21.09 -14.76 -15.56
CA LYS A 278 22.33 -14.15 -15.05
C LYS A 278 21.99 -13.10 -13.99
N SER A 279 22.19 -11.81 -14.25
CA SER A 279 22.02 -10.75 -13.23
C SER A 279 20.64 -10.77 -12.55
N TYR A 280 19.57 -11.06 -13.29
CA TYR A 280 18.23 -11.16 -12.72
C TYR A 280 18.13 -12.30 -11.71
N SER A 281 18.49 -13.53 -12.11
CA SER A 281 18.47 -14.70 -11.23
C SER A 281 19.42 -14.53 -10.03
N GLU A 282 20.63 -14.02 -10.25
CA GLU A 282 21.61 -13.74 -9.20
C GLU A 282 21.05 -12.76 -8.17
N ARG A 283 20.41 -11.66 -8.60
CA ARG A 283 19.83 -10.68 -7.69
C ARG A 283 18.63 -11.24 -6.92
N ILE A 284 17.76 -12.06 -7.52
CA ILE A 284 16.68 -12.73 -6.76
C ILE A 284 17.29 -13.62 -5.67
N LYS A 285 18.33 -14.41 -5.98
CA LYS A 285 19.03 -15.24 -4.99
C LYS A 285 19.63 -14.41 -3.87
N THR A 286 20.21 -13.25 -4.17
CA THR A 286 20.69 -12.32 -3.14
C THR A 286 19.56 -11.86 -2.22
N PHE A 287 18.43 -11.40 -2.76
CA PHE A 287 17.28 -10.97 -1.95
C PHE A 287 16.78 -12.11 -1.06
N ILE A 288 16.65 -13.32 -1.61
CA ILE A 288 16.26 -14.52 -0.86
C ILE A 288 17.22 -14.79 0.30
N SER A 289 18.52 -14.76 0.03
CA SER A 289 19.57 -15.00 1.03
C SER A 289 19.52 -13.96 2.15
N GLU A 290 19.44 -12.67 1.83
CA GLU A 290 19.41 -11.59 2.81
C GLU A 290 18.16 -11.66 3.70
N VAL A 291 16.99 -11.99 3.13
CA VAL A 291 15.76 -12.19 3.90
C VAL A 291 15.88 -13.38 4.84
N LYS A 292 16.39 -14.53 4.36
CA LYS A 292 16.62 -15.72 5.19
C LYS A 292 17.57 -15.42 6.36
N GLN A 293 18.61 -14.61 6.13
CA GLN A 293 19.55 -14.20 7.20
C GLN A 293 18.89 -13.37 8.31
N LYS A 294 17.79 -12.66 8.00
CA LYS A 294 16.96 -11.94 8.99
C LYS A 294 15.90 -12.82 9.67
N GLY A 295 15.83 -14.11 9.31
CA GLY A 295 14.75 -15.00 9.74
C GLY A 295 13.41 -14.71 9.06
N GLY A 296 13.41 -13.90 7.99
CA GLY A 296 12.23 -13.64 7.17
C GLY A 296 11.96 -14.78 6.18
N ILE A 297 10.78 -14.74 5.57
CA ILE A 297 10.28 -15.75 4.64
C ILE A 297 10.19 -15.12 3.24
N PRO A 298 11.14 -15.41 2.33
CA PRO A 298 11.08 -14.91 0.97
C PRO A 298 10.04 -15.69 0.15
N VAL A 299 9.30 -14.97 -0.68
CA VAL A 299 8.34 -15.52 -1.65
C VAL A 299 8.65 -14.90 -3.01
N VAL A 300 8.92 -15.74 -3.99
CA VAL A 300 9.13 -15.29 -5.37
C VAL A 300 7.77 -15.16 -6.04
N VAL A 301 7.53 -14.01 -6.66
CA VAL A 301 6.34 -13.74 -7.46
C VAL A 301 6.82 -13.45 -8.88
N THR A 302 6.38 -14.24 -9.86
CA THR A 302 6.70 -13.93 -11.27
C THR A 302 6.02 -12.62 -11.67
N SER A 303 6.64 -11.78 -12.48
CA SER A 303 5.95 -10.58 -13.01
C SER A 303 4.68 -10.92 -13.80
N THR A 304 3.62 -10.12 -13.66
CA THR A 304 2.37 -10.26 -14.43
C THR A 304 2.64 -10.36 -15.94
N SER A 305 1.80 -11.08 -16.69
CA SER A 305 1.80 -11.00 -18.15
C SER A 305 1.42 -9.59 -18.62
N ARG A 306 1.92 -9.14 -19.78
CA ARG A 306 1.40 -7.93 -20.43
C ARG A 306 0.16 -8.26 -21.26
N ARG A 307 -0.65 -7.24 -21.58
CA ARG A 307 -1.74 -7.34 -22.57
C ARG A 307 -1.16 -7.38 -23.99
N SER A 308 -0.54 -8.51 -24.36
CA SER A 308 0.05 -8.73 -25.67
C SER A 308 -0.63 -9.93 -26.32
N PHE A 309 -1.58 -9.68 -27.21
CA PHE A 309 -2.31 -10.73 -27.92
C PHE A 309 -1.64 -11.04 -29.26
N GLY A 310 -1.47 -12.32 -29.57
CA GLY A 310 -1.06 -12.80 -30.88
C GLY A 310 -2.23 -12.91 -31.85
N THR A 311 -1.96 -13.35 -33.07
CA THR A 311 -2.96 -13.50 -34.14
C THR A 311 -4.10 -14.48 -33.82
N GLU A 312 -3.90 -15.38 -32.86
CA GLU A 312 -4.91 -16.34 -32.40
C GLU A 312 -5.82 -15.81 -31.29
N GLY A 313 -5.70 -14.52 -30.93
CA GLY A 313 -6.47 -13.92 -29.85
C GLY A 313 -6.09 -14.46 -28.46
N LYS A 314 -4.84 -14.94 -28.31
CA LYS A 314 -4.26 -15.40 -27.04
C LYS A 314 -3.05 -14.57 -26.63
N ILE A 315 -2.84 -14.45 -25.33
CA ILE A 315 -1.66 -13.81 -24.75
C ILE A 315 -0.39 -14.52 -25.22
N VAL A 316 0.55 -13.74 -25.73
CA VAL A 316 1.90 -14.19 -26.08
C VAL A 316 2.91 -13.69 -25.05
N ASN A 317 3.97 -14.47 -24.86
CA ASN A 317 5.04 -14.10 -23.94
C ASN A 317 5.82 -12.89 -24.48
N SER A 318 5.65 -11.74 -23.84
CA SER A 318 6.38 -10.49 -24.13
C SER A 318 7.52 -10.19 -23.16
N LEU A 319 7.82 -11.11 -22.24
CA LEU A 319 8.80 -10.93 -21.16
C LEU A 319 10.03 -11.82 -21.32
N GLY A 320 10.15 -12.52 -22.45
CA GLY A 320 11.23 -13.47 -22.70
C GLY A 320 11.34 -14.52 -21.58
N ASP A 321 12.55 -14.81 -21.15
CA ASP A 321 12.84 -15.85 -20.16
C ASP A 321 12.65 -15.43 -18.70
N PHE A 322 12.32 -14.17 -18.42
CA PHE A 322 12.31 -13.64 -17.04
C PHE A 322 11.32 -14.37 -16.11
N PRO A 323 10.06 -14.66 -16.51
CA PRO A 323 9.17 -15.48 -15.69
C PRO A 323 9.73 -16.89 -15.41
N ASN A 324 10.35 -17.53 -16.41
CA ASN A 324 10.95 -18.87 -16.24
C ASN A 324 12.18 -18.84 -15.34
N ALA A 325 13.00 -17.81 -15.43
CA ALA A 325 14.13 -17.60 -14.51
C ALA A 325 13.66 -17.45 -13.06
N ALA A 326 12.60 -16.67 -12.81
CA ALA A 326 12.02 -16.54 -11.46
C ALA A 326 11.51 -17.90 -10.92
N ARG A 327 10.77 -18.67 -11.75
CA ARG A 327 10.33 -20.03 -11.39
C ARG A 327 11.50 -20.94 -11.05
N LYS A 328 12.56 -20.91 -11.87
CA LYS A 328 13.78 -21.70 -11.66
C LYS A 328 14.48 -21.34 -10.35
N VAL A 329 14.66 -20.05 -10.07
CA VAL A 329 15.26 -19.59 -8.80
C VAL A 329 14.43 -20.03 -7.61
N ALA A 330 13.10 -19.89 -7.65
CA ALA A 330 12.23 -20.31 -6.56
C ALA A 330 12.38 -21.82 -6.24
N ALA A 331 12.43 -22.65 -7.28
CA ALA A 331 12.64 -24.09 -7.15
C ALA A 331 14.04 -24.44 -6.61
N GLU A 332 15.10 -23.80 -7.12
CA GLU A 332 16.48 -24.01 -6.67
C GLU A 332 16.69 -23.62 -5.20
N GLU A 333 16.14 -22.47 -4.82
CA GLU A 333 16.25 -21.92 -3.46
C GLU A 333 15.24 -22.52 -2.48
N LYS A 334 14.34 -23.39 -2.98
CA LYS A 334 13.26 -24.07 -2.24
C LYS A 334 12.40 -23.08 -1.45
N VAL A 335 12.01 -21.99 -2.10
CA VAL A 335 11.11 -20.97 -1.54
C VAL A 335 9.76 -21.03 -2.26
N ALA A 336 8.72 -20.48 -1.62
CA ALA A 336 7.40 -20.44 -2.23
C ALA A 336 7.40 -19.61 -3.52
N LEU A 337 6.60 -20.05 -4.49
CA LEU A 337 6.40 -19.39 -5.78
C LEU A 337 4.92 -19.04 -5.94
N ILE A 338 4.61 -17.77 -6.14
CA ILE A 338 3.32 -17.34 -6.67
C ILE A 338 3.52 -17.09 -8.17
N ASP A 339 3.01 -17.99 -9.01
CA ASP A 339 3.11 -17.90 -10.46
C ASP A 339 2.06 -16.96 -11.05
N LEU A 340 2.17 -15.69 -10.66
CA LEU A 340 1.27 -14.63 -11.09
C LEU A 340 1.25 -14.46 -12.62
N ASN A 341 2.36 -14.74 -13.31
CA ASN A 341 2.47 -14.66 -14.75
C ASN A 341 1.52 -15.66 -15.43
N ALA A 342 1.50 -16.90 -14.95
CA ALA A 342 0.57 -17.91 -15.44
C ALA A 342 -0.89 -17.55 -15.11
N MET A 343 -1.16 -17.10 -13.87
CA MET A 343 -2.50 -16.69 -13.44
C MET A 343 -3.06 -15.53 -14.26
N THR A 344 -2.27 -14.47 -14.49
CA THR A 344 -2.73 -13.32 -15.31
C THR A 344 -2.81 -13.66 -16.79
N THR A 345 -2.01 -14.61 -17.29
CA THR A 345 -2.17 -15.13 -18.65
C THR A 345 -3.53 -15.81 -18.82
N THR A 346 -3.93 -16.64 -17.85
CA THR A 346 -5.26 -17.24 -17.80
C THR A 346 -6.36 -16.17 -17.72
N LEU A 347 -6.19 -15.19 -16.82
CA LEU A 347 -7.11 -14.06 -16.64
C LEU A 347 -7.37 -13.30 -17.93
N PHE A 348 -6.32 -12.83 -18.60
CA PHE A 348 -6.49 -12.04 -19.82
C PHE A 348 -6.97 -12.88 -21.00
N ASN A 349 -6.61 -14.17 -21.07
CA ASN A 349 -7.18 -15.08 -22.07
C ASN A 349 -8.68 -15.35 -21.84
N ALA A 350 -9.14 -15.36 -20.59
CA ALA A 350 -10.55 -15.52 -20.26
C ALA A 350 -11.36 -14.26 -20.59
N LEU A 351 -10.80 -13.07 -20.33
CA LEU A 351 -11.39 -11.80 -20.77
C LEU A 351 -11.39 -11.67 -22.30
N GLY A 352 -10.34 -12.15 -22.96
CA GLY A 352 -10.11 -11.94 -24.40
C GLY A 352 -9.53 -10.56 -24.71
N GLU A 353 -9.15 -10.34 -25.98
CA GLU A 353 -8.41 -9.14 -26.38
C GLU A 353 -9.16 -7.84 -26.07
N GLU A 354 -10.32 -7.61 -26.67
CA GLU A 354 -11.05 -6.36 -26.47
C GLU A 354 -11.55 -6.16 -25.04
N PRO A 355 -12.25 -7.13 -24.39
CA PRO A 355 -12.75 -6.92 -23.04
C PRO A 355 -11.64 -6.74 -22.00
N SER A 356 -10.46 -7.34 -22.20
CA SER A 356 -9.34 -7.16 -21.27
C SER A 356 -8.87 -5.71 -21.14
N LYS A 357 -9.15 -4.81 -22.12
CA LYS A 357 -8.84 -3.37 -21.98
C LYS A 357 -9.43 -2.76 -20.71
N LYS A 358 -10.56 -3.29 -20.20
CA LYS A 358 -11.18 -2.83 -18.96
C LYS A 358 -10.35 -3.08 -17.70
N ALA A 359 -9.35 -3.97 -17.75
CA ALA A 359 -8.40 -4.22 -16.66
C ALA A 359 -7.13 -3.35 -16.77
N PHE A 360 -7.01 -2.52 -17.81
CA PHE A 360 -5.84 -1.70 -18.09
C PHE A 360 -6.23 -0.24 -18.23
N VAL A 361 -5.24 0.64 -18.26
CA VAL A 361 -5.48 2.07 -18.49
C VAL A 361 -5.73 2.33 -19.98
N HIS A 362 -6.95 2.00 -20.41
CA HIS A 362 -7.53 2.31 -21.71
C HIS A 362 -8.76 3.20 -21.50
N TYR A 363 -8.62 4.49 -21.79
CA TYR A 363 -9.67 5.48 -21.57
C TYR A 363 -9.78 6.44 -22.76
N PRO A 364 -11.00 6.72 -23.25
CA PRO A 364 -11.23 7.78 -24.22
C PRO A 364 -10.68 9.13 -23.74
N ALA A 365 -10.40 10.06 -24.66
CA ALA A 365 -10.04 11.42 -24.31
C ALA A 365 -11.10 12.05 -23.39
N ASN A 366 -10.67 12.89 -22.45
CA ASN A 366 -11.49 13.58 -21.45
C ASN A 366 -12.21 12.65 -20.45
N SER A 367 -11.71 11.43 -20.23
CA SER A 367 -12.21 10.59 -19.12
C SER A 367 -11.73 11.12 -17.76
N TYR A 368 -10.53 11.72 -17.72
CA TYR A 368 -9.96 12.38 -16.54
C TYR A 368 -9.61 13.85 -16.81
N PRO A 369 -9.59 14.71 -15.78
CA PRO A 369 -9.14 16.11 -15.90
C PRO A 369 -7.78 16.25 -16.61
N GLY A 370 -7.70 17.15 -17.58
CA GLY A 370 -6.46 17.45 -18.33
C GLY A 370 -6.03 16.36 -19.32
N GLN A 371 -6.91 15.41 -19.66
CA GLN A 371 -6.62 14.27 -20.53
C GLN A 371 -7.12 14.47 -21.97
N ASP A 372 -6.48 15.36 -22.73
CA ASP A 372 -6.94 15.72 -24.10
C ASP A 372 -6.77 14.61 -25.16
N LYS A 373 -6.09 13.51 -24.82
CA LYS A 373 -5.82 12.37 -25.71
C LYS A 373 -6.24 11.07 -25.03
N ALA A 374 -6.66 10.09 -25.81
CA ALA A 374 -6.96 8.76 -25.28
C ALA A 374 -5.72 8.14 -24.61
N LEU A 375 -5.95 7.47 -23.48
CA LEU A 375 -4.96 6.60 -22.84
C LEU A 375 -5.14 5.18 -23.39
N ALA A 376 -4.04 4.50 -23.71
CA ALA A 376 -4.04 3.14 -24.23
C ALA A 376 -2.78 2.39 -23.80
N ASP A 377 -2.71 2.01 -22.53
CA ASP A 377 -1.56 1.29 -21.95
C ASP A 377 -1.84 -0.21 -21.81
N ASN A 378 -0.92 -1.06 -22.27
CA ASN A 378 -1.04 -2.52 -22.23
C ASN A 378 -0.22 -3.19 -21.10
N THR A 379 0.31 -2.40 -20.17
CA THR A 379 1.16 -2.85 -19.05
C THR A 379 0.60 -2.41 -17.70
N HIS A 380 0.11 -1.17 -17.59
CA HIS A 380 -0.37 -0.62 -16.33
C HIS A 380 -1.88 -0.80 -16.16
N PHE A 381 -2.28 -1.15 -14.95
CA PHE A 381 -3.65 -1.51 -14.61
C PHE A 381 -4.44 -0.28 -14.14
N ASN A 382 -5.75 -0.38 -14.29
CA ASN A 382 -6.68 0.46 -13.55
C ASN A 382 -7.11 -0.24 -12.25
N PRO A 383 -7.95 0.38 -11.39
CA PRO A 383 -8.34 -0.23 -10.12
C PRO A 383 -8.97 -1.62 -10.26
N TYR A 384 -9.77 -1.86 -11.30
CA TYR A 384 -10.39 -3.18 -11.53
C TYR A 384 -9.32 -4.24 -11.82
N GLY A 385 -8.42 -3.98 -12.78
CA GLY A 385 -7.35 -4.93 -13.08
C GLY A 385 -6.40 -5.16 -11.91
N ALA A 386 -6.08 -4.11 -11.16
CA ALA A 386 -5.29 -4.22 -9.94
C ALA A 386 -5.98 -5.10 -8.88
N TYR A 387 -7.30 -5.01 -8.75
CA TYR A 387 -8.08 -5.84 -7.83
C TYR A 387 -8.04 -7.31 -8.25
N GLU A 388 -8.33 -7.63 -9.52
CA GLU A 388 -8.28 -9.00 -10.05
C GLU A 388 -6.89 -9.64 -9.86
N ILE A 389 -5.82 -8.89 -10.10
CA ILE A 389 -4.45 -9.37 -9.92
C ILE A 389 -4.13 -9.56 -8.43
N ALA A 390 -4.65 -8.71 -7.54
CA ALA A 390 -4.53 -8.95 -6.11
C ALA A 390 -5.26 -10.23 -5.68
N GLN A 391 -6.41 -10.55 -6.28
CA GLN A 391 -7.08 -11.84 -6.04
C GLN A 391 -6.23 -13.04 -6.51
N CYS A 392 -5.50 -12.92 -7.63
CA CYS A 392 -4.49 -13.91 -8.03
C CYS A 392 -3.40 -14.11 -6.95
N ILE A 393 -2.92 -13.03 -6.33
CA ILE A 393 -1.96 -13.15 -5.22
C ILE A 393 -2.59 -13.88 -4.04
N ILE A 394 -3.84 -13.56 -3.66
CA ILE A 394 -4.53 -14.28 -2.56
C ILE A 394 -4.70 -15.76 -2.88
N LEU A 395 -5.02 -16.11 -4.13
CA LEU A 395 -5.06 -17.49 -4.60
C LEU A 395 -3.69 -18.16 -4.42
N GLY A 396 -2.61 -17.53 -4.89
CA GLY A 396 -1.25 -18.04 -4.71
C GLY A 396 -0.83 -18.21 -3.25
N ILE A 397 -1.20 -17.28 -2.36
CA ILE A 397 -0.98 -17.38 -0.91
C ILE A 397 -1.63 -18.67 -0.36
N LYS A 398 -2.84 -18.99 -0.79
CA LYS A 398 -3.58 -20.20 -0.36
C LYS A 398 -2.96 -21.47 -0.95
N GLU A 399 -2.65 -21.47 -2.24
CA GLU A 399 -2.07 -22.64 -2.94
C GLU A 399 -0.69 -23.01 -2.39
N GLN A 400 0.14 -22.00 -2.11
CA GLN A 400 1.46 -22.18 -1.48
C GLN A 400 1.37 -22.43 0.03
N LYS A 401 0.16 -22.44 0.61
CA LYS A 401 -0.11 -22.68 2.03
C LYS A 401 0.71 -21.77 2.95
N LEU A 402 0.87 -20.50 2.55
CA LEU A 402 1.63 -19.54 3.35
C LEU A 402 0.93 -19.30 4.69
N GLY A 403 1.69 -19.20 5.78
CA GLY A 403 1.14 -19.09 7.13
C GLY A 403 0.25 -17.86 7.34
N ILE A 404 0.40 -16.83 6.51
CA ILE A 404 -0.44 -15.62 6.51
C ILE A 404 -1.87 -15.87 6.01
N ALA A 405 -2.16 -16.98 5.33
CA ALA A 405 -3.51 -17.30 4.84
C ALA A 405 -4.55 -17.40 5.95
N LYS A 406 -4.15 -17.71 7.20
CA LYS A 406 -5.06 -17.75 8.37
C LYS A 406 -5.62 -16.37 8.76
N TYR A 407 -4.98 -15.29 8.29
CA TYR A 407 -5.39 -13.90 8.50
C TYR A 407 -6.16 -13.33 7.32
N LEU A 408 -6.61 -14.15 6.36
CA LEU A 408 -7.56 -13.69 5.36
C LEU A 408 -8.91 -13.36 6.02
N VAL A 409 -9.60 -12.37 5.46
CA VAL A 409 -10.95 -11.99 5.89
C VAL A 409 -11.93 -13.15 5.70
N ASN A 410 -12.96 -13.20 6.53
CA ASN A 410 -13.92 -14.31 6.52
C ASN A 410 -14.86 -14.26 5.30
N ASP A 411 -15.09 -13.08 4.75
CA ASP A 411 -15.91 -12.78 3.58
C ASP A 411 -15.09 -12.69 2.29
N LEU A 412 -14.02 -13.48 2.19
CA LEU A 412 -13.15 -13.48 1.02
C LEU A 412 -13.96 -13.80 -0.25
N PRO A 413 -13.85 -13.00 -1.32
CA PRO A 413 -14.49 -13.30 -2.59
C PRO A 413 -14.07 -14.66 -3.14
N LYS A 414 -14.99 -15.32 -3.86
CA LYS A 414 -14.64 -16.49 -4.66
C LYS A 414 -13.97 -15.99 -5.93
N PHE A 415 -12.78 -16.49 -6.22
CA PHE A 415 -12.00 -16.04 -7.36
C PHE A 415 -11.45 -17.23 -8.15
N ASP A 416 -11.53 -17.12 -9.47
CA ASP A 416 -10.96 -18.04 -10.45
C ASP A 416 -10.42 -17.19 -11.62
N PRO A 417 -9.11 -17.17 -11.90
CA PRO A 417 -8.57 -16.43 -13.03
C PRO A 417 -9.21 -16.82 -14.37
N ALA A 418 -9.77 -18.02 -14.52
CA ALA A 418 -10.47 -18.41 -15.74
C ALA A 418 -11.90 -17.85 -15.83
N LYS A 419 -12.40 -17.23 -14.76
CA LYS A 419 -13.72 -16.59 -14.65
C LYS A 419 -13.58 -15.26 -13.87
N PRO A 420 -12.92 -14.25 -14.47
CA PRO A 420 -12.77 -12.92 -13.87
C PRO A 420 -14.11 -12.34 -13.39
N ASP A 421 -14.04 -11.49 -12.38
CA ASP A 421 -15.23 -10.80 -11.88
C ASP A 421 -15.81 -9.89 -12.97
N ASP A 422 -17.14 -9.82 -13.05
CA ASP A 422 -17.80 -8.90 -13.98
C ASP A 422 -17.55 -7.46 -13.54
N VAL A 423 -16.74 -6.76 -14.33
CA VAL A 423 -16.40 -5.34 -14.14
C VAL A 423 -17.61 -4.43 -13.94
N ASN A 424 -18.79 -4.76 -14.49
CA ASN A 424 -19.99 -3.94 -14.31
C ASN A 424 -20.60 -4.08 -12.91
N ASN A 425 -20.29 -5.17 -12.21
CA ASN A 425 -20.74 -5.42 -10.83
C ASN A 425 -19.69 -4.98 -9.80
N TRP A 426 -18.49 -4.62 -10.26
CA TRP A 426 -17.41 -4.11 -9.43
C TRP A 426 -17.38 -2.58 -9.47
N HIS A 427 -17.15 -1.94 -8.32
CA HIS A 427 -17.15 -0.48 -8.26
C HIS A 427 -16.06 0.04 -7.35
N TRP A 428 -15.22 0.90 -7.92
CA TRP A 428 -14.22 1.69 -7.23
C TRP A 428 -14.70 3.14 -7.11
N PRO A 429 -14.85 3.67 -5.88
CA PRO A 429 -15.02 5.11 -5.74
C PRO A 429 -13.70 5.80 -6.07
N GLU A 430 -13.68 6.60 -7.12
CA GLU A 430 -12.49 7.32 -7.55
C GLU A 430 -12.04 8.33 -6.49
N SER A 431 -10.73 8.38 -6.24
CA SER A 431 -10.13 9.42 -5.42
C SER A 431 -10.15 10.77 -6.18
N PRO A 432 -10.24 11.92 -5.49
CA PRO A 432 -10.24 13.24 -6.13
C PRO A 432 -9.02 13.57 -7.02
N LYS A 433 -7.87 12.91 -6.79
CA LYS A 433 -6.65 13.14 -7.57
C LYS A 433 -6.56 12.18 -8.75
N SER A 434 -6.26 12.75 -9.92
CA SER A 434 -6.03 12.02 -11.15
C SER A 434 -4.81 12.57 -11.88
N SER A 435 -4.15 11.72 -12.67
CA SER A 435 -2.96 12.10 -13.43
C SER A 435 -2.94 11.43 -14.79
N VAL A 436 -2.65 12.22 -15.82
CA VAL A 436 -2.41 11.71 -17.18
C VAL A 436 -0.98 11.17 -17.34
N VAL A 437 -0.14 11.37 -16.33
CA VAL A 437 1.27 10.99 -16.38
C VAL A 437 1.39 9.49 -16.14
N LYS A 438 1.78 8.78 -17.21
CA LYS A 438 2.04 7.35 -17.17
C LYS A 438 3.11 6.98 -16.11
N PRO A 439 2.91 5.86 -15.36
CA PRO A 439 3.94 5.31 -14.50
C PRO A 439 5.20 4.89 -15.27
N ASP A 440 6.37 5.11 -14.67
CA ASP A 440 7.62 4.57 -15.21
C ASP A 440 7.53 3.04 -15.29
N GLY A 441 8.12 2.43 -16.32
CA GLY A 441 8.30 0.98 -16.34
C GLY A 441 7.80 0.26 -17.59
N ASN A 442 7.28 0.99 -18.57
CA ASN A 442 7.03 0.46 -19.91
C ASN A 442 7.74 1.26 -20.99
#